data_AF-A0A1R0ZB00-F1
#
_entry.id   AF-A0A1R0ZB00-F1
#
_cell.length_a   1.000
_cell.length_b   1.000
_cell.length_c   1.000
_cell.angle_alpha   90.00
_cell.angle_beta   90.00
_cell.angle_gamma   90.00
#
_symmetry.space_group_name_H-M   'P 1'
#
loop_
_entity.id
_entity.type
_entity.pdbx_description
1 polymer ?
#
loop_
_entity_poly.entity_id
_entity_poly.type
_entity_poly.pdbx_seq_one_letter_code
_entity_poly.pdbx_strand_id
1 'polypeptide(L)'
;MPLYVVYSGGFFIVGYELDFKKRVHEVITQKQLCSVMNDTKWGNLQSDVINKLPFTPPYQAKYVLDDVLYPENFETDVWYLGDWIEGLSPFFSVEWIRVRPRYQKHKGNLLPPELIDISKEFLSILHELRIPYREENNTFFIYGYISNTSHFSKVIN
;
A
#
# COMPACT_ATOMS: atom_id res chain seq x y z
N MET A 1 -13.42 7.06 7.26
CA MET A 1 -12.79 8.33 7.69
C MET A 1 -12.20 8.13 9.08
N PRO A 2 -10.88 8.18 9.28
CA PRO A 2 -10.37 8.31 10.64
C PRO A 2 -10.59 9.76 11.08
N LEU A 3 -11.16 9.90 12.28
CA LEU A 3 -11.41 11.17 12.94
C LEU A 3 -10.06 11.71 13.45
N TYR A 4 -9.51 12.74 12.81
CA TYR A 4 -8.36 13.46 13.37
C TYR A 4 -8.82 14.25 14.59
N VAL A 5 -8.27 13.91 15.76
CA VAL A 5 -8.31 14.78 16.94
C VAL A 5 -6.88 14.91 17.45
N VAL A 6 -6.24 16.03 17.15
CA VAL A 6 -4.97 16.43 17.73
C VAL A 6 -5.27 17.29 18.96
N TYR A 7 -4.89 16.86 20.15
CA TYR A 7 -4.66 17.78 21.27
C TYR A 7 -3.44 17.40 22.10
N SER A 8 -2.67 18.45 22.40
CA SER A 8 -1.39 18.52 23.11
C SER A 8 -1.38 17.79 24.46
N GLY A 9 -0.34 16.98 24.67
CA GLY A 9 -0.04 16.39 25.98
C GLY A 9 0.15 14.87 25.99
N GLY A 10 1.08 14.35 25.15
CA GLY A 10 1.84 13.07 25.21
C GLY A 10 1.21 11.73 25.67
N PHE A 11 0.21 11.70 26.54
CA PHE A 11 -0.31 10.50 27.21
C PHE A 11 -1.50 9.86 26.50
N PHE A 12 -2.36 10.64 25.82
CA PHE A 12 -3.56 10.11 25.15
C PHE A 12 -3.26 9.44 23.80
N ILE A 13 -2.29 9.94 23.03
CA ILE A 13 -1.93 9.41 21.70
C ILE A 13 -1.35 7.99 21.82
N VAL A 14 -0.49 7.77 22.82
CA VAL A 14 0.14 6.46 23.06
C VAL A 14 -0.91 5.40 23.44
N GLY A 15 -1.92 5.79 24.22
CA GLY A 15 -3.02 4.88 24.60
C GLY A 15 -3.85 4.41 23.39
N TYR A 16 -4.17 5.33 22.48
CA TYR A 16 -4.94 5.03 21.27
C TYR A 16 -4.14 4.15 20.28
N GLU A 17 -2.86 4.46 20.07
CA GLU A 17 -1.99 3.66 19.19
C GLU A 17 -1.81 2.23 19.72
N LEU A 18 -1.65 2.07 21.05
CA LEU A 18 -1.53 0.76 21.67
C LEU A 18 -2.82 -0.06 21.54
N ASP A 19 -3.98 0.57 21.71
CA ASP A 19 -5.29 -0.07 21.49
C ASP A 19 -5.47 -0.49 20.03
N PHE A 20 -5.13 0.40 19.10
CA PHE A 20 -5.20 0.12 17.67
C PHE A 20 -4.32 -1.08 17.27
N LYS A 21 -3.06 -1.10 17.73
CA LYS A 21 -2.14 -2.22 17.45
C LYS A 21 -2.62 -3.54 18.04
N LYS A 22 -3.22 -3.53 19.23
CA LYS A 22 -3.84 -4.72 19.85
C LYS A 22 -4.99 -5.24 18.99
N ARG A 23 -5.92 -4.37 18.60
CA ARG A 23 -7.07 -4.74 17.75
C ARG A 23 -6.64 -5.33 16.41
N VAL A 24 -5.63 -4.72 15.77
CA VAL A 24 -5.03 -5.27 14.53
C VAL A 24 -4.49 -6.67 14.78
N HIS A 25 -3.75 -6.88 15.86
CA HIS A 25 -3.19 -8.19 16.21
C HIS A 25 -4.25 -9.26 16.50
N GLU A 26 -5.35 -8.88 17.18
CA GLU A 26 -6.48 -9.76 17.44
C GLU A 26 -7.11 -10.25 16.13
N VAL A 27 -7.36 -9.33 15.18
CA VAL A 27 -7.96 -9.68 13.89
C VAL A 27 -7.00 -10.52 13.04
N ILE A 28 -5.70 -10.21 13.03
CA ILE A 28 -4.67 -11.04 12.37
C ILE A 28 -4.72 -12.47 12.91
N THR A 29 -4.80 -12.62 14.24
CA THR A 29 -4.85 -13.93 14.91
C THR A 29 -6.14 -14.67 14.58
N GLN A 30 -7.29 -14.00 14.64
CA GLN A 30 -8.60 -14.58 14.33
C GLN A 30 -8.69 -15.05 12.87
N LYS A 31 -8.17 -14.24 11.93
CA LYS A 31 -8.15 -14.54 10.49
C LYS A 31 -7.00 -15.48 10.08
N GLN A 32 -6.15 -15.90 11.03
CA GLN A 32 -4.97 -16.74 10.78
C GLN A 32 -4.04 -16.17 9.69
N LEU A 33 -3.82 -14.86 9.75
CA LEU A 33 -2.98 -14.16 8.80
C LEU A 33 -1.51 -14.29 9.16
N CYS A 34 -0.68 -14.70 8.20
CA CYS A 34 0.77 -14.78 8.35
C CYS A 34 1.43 -13.52 7.80
N SER A 35 2.28 -12.87 8.59
CA SER A 35 3.07 -11.72 8.15
C SER A 35 4.15 -12.15 7.15
N VAL A 36 4.23 -11.46 6.02
CA VAL A 36 5.26 -11.68 4.97
C VAL A 36 6.11 -10.43 4.71
N MET A 37 5.70 -9.30 5.28
CA MET A 37 6.38 -8.01 5.18
C MET A 37 6.45 -7.36 6.57
N ASN A 38 7.62 -6.82 6.91
CA ASN A 38 7.85 -6.14 8.18
C ASN A 38 7.99 -4.62 7.99
N ASP A 39 7.94 -3.87 9.09
CA ASP A 39 8.01 -2.40 9.07
C ASP A 39 9.27 -1.87 8.37
N THR A 40 10.42 -2.55 8.51
CA THR A 40 11.66 -2.16 7.82
C THR A 40 11.54 -2.26 6.30
N LYS A 41 11.00 -3.36 5.78
CA LYS A 41 10.80 -3.52 4.33
C LYS A 41 9.76 -2.54 3.79
N TRP A 42 8.68 -2.31 4.53
CA TRP A 42 7.69 -1.29 4.18
C TRP A 42 8.30 0.11 4.15
N GLY A 43 9.09 0.47 5.16
CA GLY A 43 9.79 1.76 5.22
C GLY A 43 10.79 1.95 4.08
N ASN A 44 11.55 0.91 3.73
CA ASN A 44 12.47 0.95 2.59
C ASN A 44 11.72 1.12 1.27
N LEU A 45 10.61 0.39 1.06
CA LEU A 45 9.77 0.55 -0.12
C LEU A 45 9.20 1.97 -0.22
N GLN A 46 8.62 2.47 0.88
CA GLN A 46 8.08 3.83 0.96
C GLN A 46 9.16 4.87 0.61
N SER A 47 10.34 4.74 1.22
CA SER A 47 11.47 5.64 0.99
C SER A 47 11.91 5.62 -0.48
N ASP A 48 12.09 4.45 -1.08
CA ASP A 48 12.52 4.33 -2.47
C ASP A 48 11.47 4.87 -3.44
N VAL A 49 10.18 4.61 -3.18
CA VAL A 49 9.09 5.16 -3.99
C VAL A 49 9.06 6.68 -3.95
N ILE A 50 9.22 7.29 -2.77
CA ILE A 50 9.18 8.74 -2.60
C ILE A 50 10.41 9.41 -3.22
N ASN A 51 11.59 8.80 -3.06
CA ASN A 51 12.86 9.46 -3.37
C ASN A 51 13.45 9.10 -4.74
N LYS A 52 13.10 7.95 -5.33
CA LYS A 52 13.68 7.48 -6.60
C LYS A 52 12.73 7.63 -7.80
N LEU A 53 11.42 7.57 -7.59
CA LEU A 53 10.46 7.62 -8.69
C LEU A 53 10.11 9.06 -9.07
N PRO A 54 9.76 9.32 -10.34
CA PRO A 54 9.36 10.66 -10.79
C PRO A 54 8.01 11.11 -10.20
N PHE A 55 7.20 10.17 -9.70
CA PHE A 55 5.97 10.44 -8.95
C PHE A 55 5.64 9.24 -8.06
N THR A 56 4.81 9.46 -7.04
CA THR A 56 4.31 8.39 -6.18
C THR A 56 3.14 7.66 -6.88
N PRO A 57 3.30 6.37 -7.22
CA PRO A 57 2.33 5.66 -8.02
C PRO A 57 1.01 5.49 -7.25
N PRO A 58 -0.15 5.62 -7.91
CA PRO A 58 -1.43 5.28 -7.30
C PRO A 58 -1.46 3.86 -6.74
N TYR A 59 -2.16 3.68 -5.63
CA TYR A 59 -2.43 2.36 -5.10
C TYR A 59 -3.81 2.28 -4.49
N GLN A 60 -4.31 1.04 -4.38
CA GLN A 60 -5.42 0.67 -3.52
C GLN A 60 -4.90 -0.15 -2.36
N ALA A 61 -5.43 0.08 -1.16
CA ALA A 61 -5.05 -0.62 0.04
C ALA A 61 -6.24 -1.36 0.66
N LYS A 62 -5.92 -2.51 1.25
CA LYS A 62 -6.73 -3.20 2.25
C LYS A 62 -6.01 -3.11 3.57
N TYR A 63 -6.69 -2.61 4.59
CA TYR A 63 -6.21 -2.65 5.97
C TYR A 63 -6.90 -3.76 6.74
N VAL A 64 -6.22 -4.29 7.75
CA VAL A 64 -6.66 -5.46 8.53
C VAL A 64 -8.05 -5.27 9.16
N LEU A 65 -8.31 -4.05 9.67
CA LEU A 65 -9.53 -3.70 10.40
C LEU A 65 -10.62 -3.10 9.52
N ASP A 66 -10.30 -2.72 8.28
CA ASP A 66 -11.25 -2.07 7.39
C ASP A 66 -11.91 -3.11 6.51
N ASP A 67 -13.23 -3.07 6.36
CA ASP A 67 -13.94 -3.95 5.44
C ASP A 67 -13.93 -3.43 3.99
N VAL A 68 -13.69 -2.14 3.81
CA VAL A 68 -13.70 -1.45 2.51
C VAL A 68 -12.27 -1.22 2.00
N LEU A 69 -12.11 -1.20 0.68
CA LEU A 69 -10.85 -0.88 0.02
C LEU A 69 -10.73 0.64 -0.19
N TYR A 70 -9.51 1.16 -0.08
CA TYR A 70 -9.25 2.58 -0.33
C TYR A 70 -8.19 2.77 -1.41
N PRO A 71 -8.51 3.46 -2.52
CA PRO A 71 -9.84 3.89 -2.92
C PRO A 71 -10.71 2.67 -3.30
N GLU A 72 -12.04 2.84 -3.23
CA GLU A 72 -12.98 1.75 -3.53
C GLU A 72 -12.91 1.34 -5.00
N ASN A 73 -12.80 2.31 -5.91
CA ASN A 73 -12.66 2.08 -7.34
C ASN A 73 -11.19 2.17 -7.76
N PHE A 74 -10.65 1.07 -8.26
CA PHE A 74 -9.25 1.02 -8.72
C PHE A 74 -9.02 0.11 -9.93
N GLU A 75 -10.05 -0.12 -10.76
CA GLU A 75 -9.93 -1.02 -11.92
C GLU A 75 -9.34 -0.38 -13.17
N THR A 76 -9.38 0.95 -13.29
CA THR A 76 -8.87 1.69 -14.47
C THR A 76 -7.77 2.67 -14.09
N ASP A 77 -7.00 3.12 -15.07
CA ASP A 77 -6.00 4.17 -14.84
C ASP A 77 -6.67 5.42 -14.25
N VAL A 78 -6.00 6.03 -13.28
CA VAL A 78 -6.56 7.13 -12.47
C VAL A 78 -5.77 8.41 -12.70
N TRP A 79 -6.36 9.56 -12.35
CA TRP A 79 -5.74 10.87 -12.57
C TRP A 79 -4.96 11.40 -11.35
N TYR A 80 -5.14 10.78 -10.17
CA TYR A 80 -4.45 11.14 -8.94
C TYR A 80 -3.15 10.35 -8.76
N LEU A 81 -2.36 10.72 -7.75
CA LEU A 81 -1.14 10.03 -7.31
C LEU A 81 -1.39 9.31 -5.98
N GLY A 82 -0.53 8.35 -5.63
CA GLY A 82 -0.65 7.64 -4.36
C GLY A 82 -0.13 8.48 -3.18
N ASP A 83 -0.86 8.49 -2.07
CA ASP A 83 -0.35 9.01 -0.80
C ASP A 83 0.47 7.94 -0.09
N TRP A 84 1.77 7.90 -0.40
CA TRP A 84 2.68 6.93 0.21
C TRP A 84 3.13 7.34 1.61
N ILE A 85 2.90 8.57 2.06
CA ILE A 85 3.42 9.09 3.33
C ILE A 85 2.45 8.76 4.46
N GLU A 86 1.21 9.26 4.38
CA GLU A 86 0.24 9.06 5.46
C GLU A 86 -0.59 7.79 5.24
N GLY A 87 -0.98 7.52 3.99
CA GLY A 87 -1.86 6.40 3.66
C GLY A 87 -1.32 5.01 4.01
N LEU A 88 0.00 4.80 4.11
CA LEU A 88 0.54 3.48 4.52
C LEU A 88 0.80 3.36 6.03
N SER A 89 0.59 4.43 6.79
CA SER A 89 0.88 4.45 8.23
C SER A 89 -0.33 4.03 9.08
N PRO A 90 -0.15 3.17 10.10
CA PRO A 90 1.07 2.42 10.40
C PRO A 90 1.14 1.12 9.58
N PHE A 91 2.36 0.72 9.19
CA PHE A 91 2.58 -0.42 8.30
C PHE A 91 2.01 -1.75 8.80
N PHE A 92 2.02 -1.99 10.12
CA PHE A 92 1.46 -3.21 10.71
C PHE A 92 -0.05 -3.38 10.46
N SER A 93 -0.75 -2.32 10.04
CA SER A 93 -2.18 -2.39 9.73
C SER A 93 -2.48 -2.72 8.28
N VAL A 94 -1.48 -2.65 7.40
CA VAL A 94 -1.62 -2.91 5.96
C VAL A 94 -1.72 -4.40 5.71
N GLU A 95 -2.87 -4.86 5.22
CA GLU A 95 -3.06 -6.25 4.81
C GLU A 95 -2.37 -6.50 3.46
N TRP A 96 -2.68 -5.66 2.47
CA TRP A 96 -2.00 -5.61 1.18
C TRP A 96 -2.25 -4.27 0.48
N ILE A 97 -1.36 -3.93 -0.46
CA ILE A 97 -1.59 -2.86 -1.43
C ILE A 97 -1.53 -3.41 -2.86
N ARG A 98 -2.34 -2.82 -3.73
CA ARG A 98 -2.32 -3.03 -5.18
C ARG A 98 -1.85 -1.73 -5.82
N VAL A 99 -0.62 -1.71 -6.31
CA VAL A 99 0.00 -0.51 -6.89
C VAL A 99 -0.21 -0.51 -8.40
N ARG A 100 -0.66 0.62 -8.95
CA ARG A 100 -0.70 0.90 -10.38
C ARG A 100 0.34 1.96 -10.69
N PRO A 101 1.54 1.61 -11.18
CA PRO A 101 2.62 2.56 -11.44
C PRO A 101 2.43 3.34 -12.75
N ARG A 102 1.21 3.82 -12.98
CA ARG A 102 0.83 4.66 -14.11
C ARG A 102 -0.41 5.48 -13.77
N TYR A 103 -0.53 6.65 -14.38
CA TYR A 103 -1.66 7.55 -14.16
C TYR A 103 -1.96 8.38 -15.41
N GLN A 104 -3.18 8.92 -15.47
CA GLN A 104 -3.64 9.81 -16.52
C GLN A 104 -3.32 11.26 -16.16
N LYS A 105 -2.40 11.87 -16.90
CA LYS A 105 -2.04 13.27 -16.76
C LYS A 105 -2.89 14.12 -17.68
N HIS A 106 -3.74 14.96 -17.11
CA HIS A 106 -4.53 15.93 -17.87
C HIS A 106 -3.63 17.08 -18.36
N LYS A 107 -3.69 17.37 -19.67
CA LYS A 107 -2.99 18.50 -20.33
C LYS A 107 -3.92 19.70 -20.60
N GLY A 108 -5.03 19.79 -19.86
CA GLY A 108 -6.15 20.71 -20.11
C GLY A 108 -7.40 19.96 -20.60
N ASN A 109 -8.50 20.70 -20.84
CA ASN A 109 -9.83 20.10 -21.08
C ASN A 109 -10.06 19.60 -22.51
N LEU A 110 -9.21 19.98 -23.48
CA LEU A 110 -9.44 19.76 -24.91
C LEU A 110 -8.61 18.62 -25.50
N LEU A 111 -7.61 18.12 -24.77
CA LEU A 111 -6.74 17.03 -25.22
C LEU A 111 -7.05 15.76 -24.43
N PRO A 112 -6.99 14.58 -25.05
CA PRO A 112 -7.07 13.33 -24.30
C PRO A 112 -5.96 13.29 -23.23
N PRO A 113 -6.21 12.69 -22.05
CA PRO A 113 -5.18 12.52 -21.05
C PRO A 113 -4.00 11.72 -21.59
N GLU A 114 -2.79 12.13 -21.21
CA GLU A 114 -1.59 11.36 -21.48
C GLU A 114 -1.43 10.29 -20.39
N LEU A 115 -1.23 9.03 -20.79
CA LEU A 115 -0.87 7.98 -19.86
C LEU A 115 0.63 8.06 -19.57
N ILE A 116 0.99 8.33 -18.32
CA ILE A 116 2.38 8.25 -17.84
C ILE A 116 2.55 6.91 -17.15
N ASP A 117 3.53 6.12 -17.58
CA ASP A 117 3.79 4.76 -17.07
C ASP A 117 5.24 4.61 -16.61
N ILE A 118 5.41 4.20 -15.34
CA ILE A 118 6.71 3.95 -14.67
C ILE A 118 6.80 2.51 -14.12
N SER A 119 6.09 1.57 -14.75
CA SER A 119 6.02 0.19 -14.28
C SER A 119 7.39 -0.47 -14.18
N LYS A 120 8.32 -0.14 -15.09
CA LYS A 120 9.67 -0.72 -15.09
C LYS A 120 10.51 -0.21 -13.92
N GLU A 121 10.42 1.08 -13.63
CA GLU A 121 11.11 1.74 -12.54
C GLU A 121 10.59 1.25 -11.20
N PHE A 122 9.26 1.14 -11.06
CA PHE A 122 8.64 0.57 -9.87
C PHE A 122 9.05 -0.90 -9.67
N LEU A 123 9.06 -1.70 -10.75
CA LEU A 123 9.47 -3.10 -10.70
C LEU A 123 10.95 -3.25 -10.28
N SER A 124 11.83 -2.36 -10.75
CA SER A 124 13.25 -2.34 -10.33
C SER A 124 13.38 -2.17 -8.81
N ILE A 125 12.60 -1.26 -8.21
CA ILE A 125 12.59 -1.07 -6.74
C ILE A 125 12.18 -2.36 -6.04
N LEU A 126 11.13 -3.04 -6.50
CA LEU A 126 10.69 -4.31 -5.89
C LEU A 126 11.77 -5.39 -5.97
N HIS A 127 12.50 -5.47 -7.09
CA HIS A 127 13.58 -6.44 -7.29
C HIS A 127 14.79 -6.12 -6.42
N GLU A 128 15.22 -4.85 -6.39
CA GLU A 128 16.33 -4.36 -5.54
C GLU A 128 16.08 -4.65 -4.05
N LEU A 129 14.86 -4.38 -3.58
CA LEU A 129 14.45 -4.59 -2.18
C LEU A 129 14.05 -6.05 -1.89
N ARG A 130 14.04 -6.92 -2.91
CA ARG A 130 13.59 -8.33 -2.83
C ARG A 130 12.22 -8.45 -2.18
N ILE A 131 11.29 -7.60 -2.60
CA ILE A 131 9.92 -7.57 -2.12
C ILE A 131 9.09 -8.53 -2.97
N PRO A 132 8.47 -9.55 -2.37
CA PRO A 132 7.56 -10.43 -3.11
C PRO A 132 6.33 -9.66 -3.58
N TYR A 133 5.92 -9.90 -4.82
CA TYR A 133 4.73 -9.30 -5.40
C TYR A 133 4.00 -10.30 -6.29
N ARG A 134 2.71 -10.05 -6.52
CA ARG A 134 1.94 -10.68 -7.59
C ARG A 134 1.56 -9.63 -8.62
N GLU A 135 1.93 -9.86 -9.87
CA GLU A 135 1.54 -8.99 -10.98
C GLU A 135 0.22 -9.47 -11.59
N GLU A 136 -0.70 -8.53 -11.82
CA GLU A 136 -1.99 -8.79 -12.46
C GLU A 136 -2.53 -7.49 -13.07
N ASN A 137 -2.97 -7.53 -14.33
CA ASN A 137 -3.62 -6.39 -15.00
C ASN A 137 -2.86 -5.05 -14.90
N ASN A 138 -1.52 -5.08 -15.10
CA ASN A 138 -0.62 -3.93 -14.94
C ASN A 138 -0.63 -3.31 -13.54
N THR A 139 -0.90 -4.13 -12.53
CA THR A 139 -0.81 -3.76 -11.11
C THR A 139 0.01 -4.77 -10.34
N PHE A 140 0.64 -4.30 -9.27
CA PHE A 140 1.52 -5.09 -8.41
C PHE A 140 0.88 -5.20 -7.03
N PHE A 141 0.47 -6.40 -6.66
CA PHE A 141 0.01 -6.70 -5.30
C PHE A 141 1.22 -6.98 -4.41
N ILE A 142 1.31 -6.23 -3.31
CA ILE A 142 2.33 -6.38 -2.27
C ILE A 142 1.59 -6.65 -0.97
N TYR A 143 1.91 -7.78 -0.34
CA TYR A 143 1.19 -8.26 0.83
C TYR A 143 1.94 -7.89 2.10
N GLY A 144 1.23 -7.34 3.08
CA GLY A 144 1.68 -7.30 4.47
C GLY A 144 1.45 -8.64 5.16
N TYR A 145 0.28 -9.21 4.86
CA TYR A 145 -0.19 -10.48 5.40
C TYR A 145 -0.86 -11.35 4.33
N ILE A 146 -0.87 -12.67 4.54
CA ILE A 146 -1.53 -13.65 3.68
C ILE A 146 -2.33 -14.66 4.52
N SER A 147 -3.45 -15.14 3.98
CA SER A 147 -4.19 -16.29 4.52
C SER A 147 -3.72 -17.57 3.83
N ASN A 148 -3.03 -18.45 4.58
CA ASN A 148 -2.53 -19.76 4.15
C ASN A 148 -1.46 -19.73 3.02
N THR A 149 -0.36 -20.44 3.25
CA THR A 149 0.84 -20.49 2.38
C THR A 149 0.64 -21.26 1.07
N SER A 150 -0.56 -21.76 0.78
CA SER A 150 -0.87 -22.56 -0.42
C SER A 150 -0.79 -21.79 -1.75
N HIS A 151 -0.66 -20.47 -1.74
CA HIS A 151 -0.58 -19.65 -2.96
C HIS A 151 0.84 -19.40 -3.50
N PHE A 152 1.89 -19.93 -2.86
CA PHE A 152 3.29 -19.66 -3.23
C PHE A 152 3.81 -20.37 -4.48
N SER A 153 3.07 -21.29 -5.11
CA SER A 153 3.61 -22.14 -6.18
C SER A 153 3.84 -21.43 -7.53
N LYS A 154 3.82 -20.09 -7.60
CA LYS A 154 4.05 -19.35 -8.86
C LYS A 154 4.87 -18.06 -8.75
N VAL A 155 5.54 -17.78 -7.63
CA VAL A 155 6.20 -16.46 -7.41
C VAL A 155 7.73 -16.53 -7.33
N ILE A 156 8.35 -17.65 -7.71
CA ILE A 156 9.81 -17.70 -7.88
C ILE A 156 10.13 -18.40 -9.21
N ASN A 157 10.38 -17.59 -10.23
CA ASN A 157 11.25 -17.89 -11.36
C ASN A 157 11.90 -16.59 -11.80
#